data_AF-A0A1W0AA20-F1
#
_entry.id   AF-A0A1W0AA20-F1
#
_cell.length_a   1.000
_cell.length_b   1.000
_cell.length_c   1.000
_cell.angle_alpha   90.00
_cell.angle_beta   90.00
_cell.angle_gamma   90.00
#
_symmetry.space_group_name_H-M   'P 1'
#
loop_
_entity.id
_entity.type
_entity.pdbx_description
1 polymer ?
#
loop_
_entity_poly.entity_id
_entity_poly.type
_entity_poly.pdbx_seq_one_letter_code
_entity_poly.pdbx_strand_id
1 'polypeptide(L)'
;MLTRILFVVFTLCLNVIAASKPASFGTLLGVTDGHTNVYACKLPPGVDPTAMDQNFVDGVYTGIRWQCIYDFDSLIDVDTNESVAITKHPNGYHKPPEHGSLLIWSPYGKMAVFGLVAVVVKDSIWPKGQHYSRHLHVQKNGTSYFIKKYFDKEHIIGWVTINKCSRKLQEQIITSPDKFDSLILASFIVVSGAIGLMIYRRRSHKTSGYTQFNLDPLMAS
;
A
#
# COMPACT_ATOMS: atom_id res chain seq x y z
N MET A 1 53.70 13.93 -27.36
CA MET A 1 52.33 14.31 -26.92
C MET A 1 51.49 13.08 -26.52
N LEU A 2 51.45 12.01 -27.34
CA LEU A 2 50.73 10.75 -27.06
C LEU A 2 50.94 10.17 -25.64
N THR A 3 52.17 10.19 -25.13
CA THR A 3 52.54 9.60 -23.82
C THR A 3 51.84 10.23 -22.62
N ARG A 4 51.40 11.50 -22.70
CA ARG A 4 50.63 12.14 -21.62
C ARG A 4 49.15 11.75 -21.62
N ILE A 5 48.59 11.45 -22.79
CA ILE A 5 47.17 11.08 -22.94
C ILE A 5 46.95 9.66 -22.38
N LEU A 6 47.85 8.73 -22.67
CA LEU A 6 47.76 7.34 -22.18
C LEU A 6 47.77 7.26 -20.64
N PHE A 7 48.59 8.09 -19.97
CA PHE A 7 48.66 8.16 -18.51
C PHE A 7 47.37 8.70 -17.87
N VAL A 8 46.76 9.74 -18.45
CA VAL A 8 45.49 10.30 -17.96
C VAL A 8 44.34 9.30 -18.13
N VAL A 9 44.26 8.59 -19.26
CA VAL A 9 43.24 7.55 -19.48
C VAL A 9 43.43 6.37 -18.51
N PHE A 10 44.67 5.92 -18.27
CA PHE A 10 44.94 4.83 -17.33
C PHE A 10 44.61 5.22 -15.88
N THR A 11 44.79 6.50 -15.51
CA THR A 11 44.43 7.01 -14.18
C THR A 11 42.92 7.16 -14.01
N LEU A 12 42.16 7.45 -15.08
CA LEU A 12 40.69 7.54 -15.02
C LEU A 12 40.00 6.16 -14.87
N CYS A 13 40.57 5.12 -15.47
CA CYS A 13 40.11 3.73 -15.34
C CYS A 13 40.44 3.09 -13.97
N LEU A 14 41.26 3.77 -13.14
CA LEU A 14 41.52 3.43 -11.74
C LEU A 14 40.55 4.11 -10.77
N ASN A 15 39.36 4.51 -11.24
CA ASN A 15 38.19 4.61 -10.36
C ASN A 15 37.79 3.21 -9.91
N VAL A 16 38.51 2.79 -8.87
CA VAL A 16 38.38 1.54 -8.13
C VAL A 16 36.91 1.16 -8.01
N ILE A 17 36.54 -0.03 -8.50
CA ILE A 17 35.41 -0.76 -7.92
C ILE A 17 35.86 -1.17 -6.52
N ALA A 18 35.92 -0.19 -5.63
CA ALA A 18 36.16 -0.39 -4.23
C ALA A 18 34.90 -1.07 -3.73
N ALA A 19 34.95 -2.40 -3.61
CA ALA A 19 33.94 -3.15 -2.90
C ALA A 19 33.84 -2.53 -1.50
N SER A 20 32.81 -1.71 -1.29
CA SER A 20 32.70 -0.91 -0.08
C SER A 20 32.68 -1.86 1.11
N LYS A 21 33.53 -1.59 2.12
CA LYS A 21 33.61 -2.45 3.30
C LYS A 21 32.19 -2.59 3.86
N PRO A 22 31.68 -3.83 4.08
CA PRO A 22 30.33 -4.02 4.57
C PRO A 22 30.14 -3.26 5.89
N ALA A 23 29.15 -2.36 5.89
CA ALA A 23 28.87 -1.44 6.99
C ALA A 23 28.65 -2.17 8.32
N SER A 24 28.93 -1.49 9.42
CA SER A 24 28.68 -1.96 10.78
C SER A 24 27.18 -2.17 11.02
N PHE A 25 26.84 -3.10 11.91
CA PHE A 25 25.47 -3.30 12.38
C PHE A 25 24.77 -1.98 12.75
N GLY A 26 23.50 -1.83 12.36
CA GLY A 26 22.68 -0.65 12.67
C GLY A 26 22.95 0.60 11.82
N THR A 27 23.94 0.58 10.93
CA THR A 27 24.18 1.70 9.98
C THR A 27 22.99 1.85 9.04
N LEU A 28 22.43 3.05 8.91
CA LEU A 28 21.43 3.35 7.88
C LEU A 28 22.07 3.25 6.49
N LEU A 29 21.55 2.36 5.64
CA LEU A 29 22.03 2.11 4.28
C LEU A 29 21.25 2.90 3.22
N GLY A 30 20.00 3.23 3.51
CA GLY A 30 19.12 3.96 2.60
C GLY A 30 17.66 3.93 3.06
N VAL A 31 16.78 4.47 2.23
CA VAL A 31 15.34 4.55 2.47
C VAL A 31 14.62 4.05 1.22
N THR A 32 13.58 3.20 1.36
CA THR A 32 12.76 2.73 0.24
C THR A 32 11.85 3.85 -0.30
N ASP A 33 11.16 3.59 -1.41
CA ASP A 33 10.13 4.50 -1.95
C ASP A 33 8.88 4.59 -1.05
N GLY A 34 8.61 3.56 -0.25
CA GLY A 34 7.66 3.56 0.86
C GLY A 34 8.17 4.25 2.13
N HIS A 35 9.23 5.06 2.04
CA HIS A 35 9.86 5.78 3.17
C HIS A 35 10.37 4.87 4.31
N THR A 36 10.62 3.59 4.04
CA THR A 36 11.11 2.64 5.04
C THR A 36 12.64 2.66 5.12
N ASN A 37 13.19 2.89 6.30
CA ASN A 37 14.64 2.85 6.52
C ASN A 37 15.19 1.42 6.40
N VAL A 38 16.30 1.26 5.70
CA VAL A 38 17.03 -0.01 5.55
C VAL A 38 18.34 0.08 6.31
N TYR A 39 18.56 -0.82 7.26
CA TYR A 39 19.75 -0.84 8.12
C TYR A 39 20.67 -2.02 7.82
N ALA A 40 21.96 -1.86 8.10
CA ALA A 40 22.94 -2.93 7.99
C ALA A 40 22.76 -3.99 9.08
N CYS A 41 22.60 -5.25 8.69
CA CYS A 41 22.42 -6.40 9.58
C CYS A 41 23.73 -7.17 9.89
N LYS A 42 24.89 -6.67 9.43
CA LYS A 42 26.19 -7.34 9.60
C LYS A 42 26.63 -7.33 11.06
N LEU A 43 26.40 -8.46 11.74
CA LEU A 43 26.76 -8.65 13.14
C LEU A 43 28.28 -8.53 13.39
N PRO A 44 28.69 -8.07 14.59
CA PRO A 44 30.05 -8.28 15.08
C PRO A 44 30.40 -9.78 15.18
N PRO A 45 31.69 -10.16 15.09
CA PRO A 45 32.11 -11.55 15.29
C PRO A 45 31.67 -12.10 16.65
N GLY A 46 31.14 -13.32 16.68
CA GLY A 46 30.74 -14.02 17.91
C GLY A 46 29.36 -13.64 18.46
N VAL A 47 28.59 -12.78 17.80
CA VAL A 47 27.23 -12.41 18.22
C VAL A 47 26.20 -13.35 17.57
N ASP A 48 25.26 -13.85 18.38
CA ASP A 48 24.14 -14.68 17.94
C ASP A 48 23.05 -13.81 17.28
N PRO A 49 22.63 -14.07 16.03
CA PRO A 49 21.56 -13.32 15.37
C PRO A 49 20.19 -13.37 16.08
N THR A 50 19.94 -14.40 16.88
CA THR A 50 18.66 -14.61 17.59
C THR A 50 18.60 -13.90 18.94
N ALA A 51 19.75 -13.52 19.51
CA ALA A 51 19.86 -12.85 20.80
C ALA A 51 19.91 -11.30 20.69
N MET A 52 19.59 -10.75 19.51
CA MET A 52 19.65 -9.31 19.23
C MET A 52 18.39 -8.57 19.70
N ASP A 53 18.51 -7.26 19.90
CA ASP A 53 17.39 -6.42 20.35
C ASP A 53 16.16 -6.49 19.44
N GLN A 54 14.99 -6.55 20.07
CA GLN A 54 13.70 -6.39 19.41
C GLN A 54 13.55 -4.98 18.82
N ASN A 55 12.84 -4.85 17.71
CA ASN A 55 12.43 -3.57 17.13
C ASN A 55 10.92 -3.34 17.29
N PHE A 56 10.57 -2.09 17.61
CA PHE A 56 9.19 -1.65 17.69
C PHE A 56 9.00 -0.35 16.89
N VAL A 57 7.86 -0.22 16.23
CA VAL A 57 7.39 1.01 15.59
C VAL A 57 5.97 1.26 16.10
N ASP A 58 5.73 2.41 16.72
CA ASP A 58 4.43 2.79 17.30
C ASP A 58 3.82 1.73 18.25
N GLY A 59 4.68 1.04 19.00
CA GLY A 59 4.31 -0.05 19.92
C GLY A 59 4.16 -1.43 19.27
N VAL A 60 4.19 -1.52 17.93
CA VAL A 60 4.09 -2.77 17.16
C VAL A 60 5.46 -3.41 17.02
N TYR A 61 5.58 -4.69 17.39
CA TYR A 61 6.80 -5.46 17.19
C TYR A 61 7.03 -5.74 15.71
N THR A 62 8.19 -5.34 15.16
CA THR A 62 8.52 -5.51 13.74
C THR A 62 9.61 -6.55 13.47
N GLY A 63 10.01 -7.33 14.49
CA GLY A 63 11.07 -8.33 14.38
C GLY A 63 12.35 -7.99 15.17
N ILE A 64 13.34 -8.86 15.05
CA ILE A 64 14.68 -8.71 15.64
C ILE A 64 15.55 -7.82 14.75
N ARG A 65 16.27 -6.85 15.32
CA ARG A 65 17.15 -5.94 14.55
C ARG A 65 18.33 -6.71 13.94
N TRP A 66 18.62 -6.64 12.65
CA TRP A 66 17.83 -6.14 11.52
C TRP A 66 17.64 -7.31 10.54
N GLN A 67 17.00 -8.38 11.04
CA GLN A 67 16.89 -9.64 10.34
C GLN A 67 15.71 -9.65 9.37
N CYS A 68 15.83 -10.44 8.31
CA CYS A 68 14.73 -10.75 7.42
C CYS A 68 13.93 -11.93 7.99
N ILE A 69 12.60 -11.87 7.91
CA ILE A 69 11.71 -12.98 8.28
C ILE A 69 11.37 -13.76 7.01
N TYR A 70 11.73 -15.04 6.98
CA TYR A 70 11.22 -15.98 5.99
C TYR A 70 10.18 -16.88 6.66
N ASP A 71 9.28 -17.44 5.85
CA ASP A 71 8.19 -18.33 6.26
C ASP A 71 7.11 -17.67 7.14
N PHE A 72 6.01 -17.26 6.51
CA PHE A 72 4.81 -16.73 7.15
C PHE A 72 3.56 -17.24 6.41
N ASP A 73 2.47 -17.44 7.14
CA ASP A 73 1.22 -17.99 6.58
C ASP A 73 0.08 -16.99 6.47
N SER A 74 0.05 -15.97 7.32
CA SER A 74 -0.95 -14.91 7.30
C SER A 74 -0.29 -13.54 7.49
N LEU A 75 -1.04 -12.50 7.11
CA LEU A 75 -0.76 -11.12 7.46
C LEU A 75 -2.01 -10.57 8.15
N ILE A 76 -1.84 -9.64 9.08
CA ILE A 76 -2.93 -8.88 9.69
C ILE A 76 -2.77 -7.40 9.37
N ASP A 77 -3.88 -6.69 9.23
CA ASP A 77 -3.87 -5.23 9.24
C ASP A 77 -3.77 -4.78 10.70
N VAL A 78 -2.84 -3.89 11.01
CA VAL A 78 -2.53 -3.47 12.38
C VAL A 78 -3.65 -2.62 12.98
N ASP A 79 -4.33 -1.82 12.15
CA ASP A 79 -5.33 -0.86 12.61
C ASP A 79 -6.68 -1.54 12.88
N THR A 80 -7.06 -2.52 12.05
CA THR A 80 -8.33 -3.25 12.18
C THR A 80 -8.20 -4.61 12.88
N ASN A 81 -6.97 -5.14 13.02
CA ASN A 81 -6.67 -6.51 13.45
C ASN A 81 -7.34 -7.60 12.57
N GLU A 82 -7.67 -7.28 11.32
CA GLU A 82 -8.29 -8.21 10.36
C GLU A 82 -7.24 -8.95 9.53
N SER A 83 -7.57 -10.16 9.07
CA SER A 83 -6.71 -10.96 8.21
C SER A 83 -6.62 -10.37 6.80
N VAL A 84 -5.40 -10.11 6.34
CA VAL A 84 -5.12 -9.58 5.00
C VAL A 84 -4.93 -10.73 4.02
N ALA A 85 -5.77 -10.76 2.98
CA ALA A 85 -5.67 -11.77 1.93
C ALA A 85 -4.35 -11.66 1.16
N ILE A 86 -3.62 -12.78 1.09
CA ILE A 86 -2.37 -12.91 0.35
C ILE A 86 -2.48 -13.99 -0.73
N THR A 87 -1.57 -13.96 -1.71
CA THR A 87 -1.44 -15.01 -2.73
C THR A 87 0.02 -15.36 -2.92
N LYS A 88 0.39 -16.62 -2.62
CA LYS A 88 1.74 -17.17 -2.78
C LYS A 88 1.90 -17.66 -4.24
N HIS A 89 2.93 -17.20 -4.95
CA HIS A 89 3.22 -17.52 -6.35
C HIS A 89 4.60 -18.18 -6.47
N PRO A 90 4.75 -19.34 -7.16
CA PRO A 90 6.05 -19.98 -7.35
C PRO A 90 6.90 -19.24 -8.40
N ASN A 91 8.23 -19.37 -8.31
CA ASN A 91 9.13 -18.89 -9.35
C ASN A 91 8.88 -19.66 -10.66
N GLY A 92 8.49 -18.96 -11.73
CA GLY A 92 7.94 -19.56 -12.95
C GLY A 92 6.42 -19.41 -13.13
N TYR A 93 5.73 -18.65 -12.26
CA TYR A 93 4.30 -18.35 -12.41
C TYR A 93 3.96 -17.53 -13.67
N HIS A 94 2.69 -17.52 -14.07
CA HIS A 94 2.23 -16.92 -15.34
C HIS A 94 2.05 -15.38 -15.31
N LYS A 95 2.35 -14.74 -14.19
CA LYS A 95 2.47 -13.28 -14.01
C LYS A 95 3.82 -13.00 -13.34
N PRO A 96 4.45 -11.84 -13.55
CA PRO A 96 5.60 -11.42 -12.75
C PRO A 96 5.17 -10.97 -11.33
N PRO A 97 6.11 -10.76 -10.39
CA PRO A 97 5.84 -10.01 -9.17
C PRO A 97 5.44 -8.56 -9.47
N GLU A 98 4.65 -7.95 -8.60
CA GLU A 98 4.20 -6.57 -8.70
C GLU A 98 4.87 -5.66 -7.65
N HIS A 99 4.63 -4.36 -7.72
CA HIS A 99 5.11 -3.40 -6.71
C HIS A 99 4.55 -3.75 -5.32
N GLY A 100 5.44 -3.85 -4.33
CA GLY A 100 5.10 -4.26 -2.98
C GLY A 100 4.91 -5.76 -2.78
N SER A 101 5.13 -6.61 -3.80
CA SER A 101 5.22 -8.06 -3.60
C SER A 101 6.43 -8.41 -2.70
N LEU A 102 6.29 -9.46 -1.89
CA LEU A 102 7.34 -10.00 -1.04
C LEU A 102 8.04 -11.16 -1.76
N LEU A 103 9.29 -10.96 -2.17
CA LEU A 103 10.12 -11.96 -2.86
C LEU A 103 10.84 -12.86 -1.84
N ILE A 104 10.73 -14.19 -1.97
CA ILE A 104 11.14 -15.17 -0.96
C ILE A 104 12.25 -16.10 -1.47
N TRP A 105 13.29 -16.28 -0.68
CA TRP A 105 14.34 -17.29 -0.85
C TRP A 105 14.24 -18.37 0.23
N SER A 106 14.49 -19.63 -0.16
CA SER A 106 14.64 -20.72 0.81
C SER A 106 15.96 -20.60 1.60
N PRO A 107 16.09 -21.23 2.78
CA PRO A 107 17.32 -21.28 3.57
C PRO A 107 18.40 -22.18 2.92
N TYR A 108 18.88 -21.81 1.73
CA TYR A 108 19.85 -22.56 0.93
C TYR A 108 21.02 -21.69 0.46
N GLY A 109 22.22 -22.26 0.47
CA GLY A 109 23.41 -21.64 -0.10
C GLY A 109 23.81 -20.34 0.60
N LYS A 110 23.75 -19.20 -0.10
CA LYS A 110 24.06 -17.87 0.43
C LYS A 110 23.03 -17.36 1.45
N MET A 111 21.85 -17.96 1.48
CA MET A 111 20.79 -17.71 2.48
C MET A 111 20.66 -18.86 3.49
N ALA A 112 21.68 -19.73 3.62
CA ALA A 112 21.63 -20.83 4.57
C ALA A 112 21.28 -20.35 6.00
N VAL A 113 20.64 -21.25 6.76
CA VAL A 113 20.09 -21.02 8.11
C VAL A 113 18.81 -20.17 8.14
N PHE A 114 18.74 -18.99 7.50
CA PHE A 114 17.66 -18.02 7.74
C PHE A 114 16.87 -17.53 6.51
N GLY A 115 17.08 -18.10 5.32
CA GLY A 115 16.34 -17.69 4.12
C GLY A 115 16.56 -16.20 3.77
N LEU A 116 15.61 -15.62 3.02
CA LEU A 116 15.55 -14.17 2.80
C LEU A 116 14.14 -13.75 2.36
N VAL A 117 13.69 -12.57 2.76
CA VAL A 117 12.58 -11.83 2.14
C VAL A 117 13.10 -10.47 1.63
N ALA A 118 12.56 -10.01 0.50
CA ALA A 118 12.77 -8.64 0.01
C ALA A 118 11.46 -8.06 -0.54
N VAL A 119 11.33 -6.73 -0.51
CA VAL A 119 10.19 -6.01 -1.12
C VAL A 119 10.54 -5.63 -2.57
N VAL A 120 9.58 -5.78 -3.48
CA VAL A 120 9.72 -5.37 -4.88
C VAL A 120 9.37 -3.88 -5.02
N VAL A 121 10.36 -3.05 -5.40
CA VAL A 121 10.30 -1.58 -5.32
C VAL A 121 10.09 -0.89 -6.68
N LYS A 122 10.67 -1.37 -7.79
CA LYS A 122 10.40 -0.83 -9.14
C LYS A 122 10.99 -1.69 -10.27
N ASP A 123 10.49 -1.48 -11.48
CA ASP A 123 10.99 -2.05 -12.74
C ASP A 123 11.54 -0.93 -13.65
N SER A 124 12.76 -0.44 -13.37
CA SER A 124 13.35 0.73 -14.07
C SER A 124 14.89 0.74 -14.00
N ILE A 125 15.52 1.56 -14.85
CA ILE A 125 16.99 1.75 -14.93
C ILE A 125 17.42 2.99 -14.10
N TRP A 126 18.58 2.93 -13.43
CA TRP A 126 19.06 3.88 -12.41
C TRP A 126 20.58 4.15 -12.60
N PRO A 127 21.21 5.28 -12.17
CA PRO A 127 21.04 6.03 -10.91
C PRO A 127 20.56 7.49 -11.13
N LYS A 128 20.42 8.40 -10.15
CA LYS A 128 20.82 8.47 -8.72
C LYS A 128 19.59 8.53 -7.78
N GLY A 129 19.83 8.72 -6.47
CA GLY A 129 18.76 8.76 -5.45
C GLY A 129 18.20 7.36 -5.20
N GLN A 130 19.08 6.41 -4.88
CA GLN A 130 18.75 4.99 -5.00
C GLN A 130 17.94 4.48 -3.80
N HIS A 131 16.71 4.02 -4.06
CA HIS A 131 15.76 3.54 -3.05
C HIS A 131 15.65 2.00 -2.97
N TYR A 132 16.65 1.26 -3.45
CA TYR A 132 16.65 -0.21 -3.49
C TYR A 132 18.05 -0.80 -3.30
N SER A 133 18.12 -2.04 -2.80
CA SER A 133 19.37 -2.74 -2.47
C SER A 133 20.01 -3.52 -3.64
N ARG A 134 19.21 -4.25 -4.44
CA ARG A 134 19.68 -5.01 -5.61
C ARG A 134 18.67 -5.02 -6.74
N HIS A 135 19.13 -5.19 -7.97
CA HIS A 135 18.30 -5.43 -9.15
C HIS A 135 18.39 -6.91 -9.55
N LEU A 136 17.26 -7.52 -9.91
CA LEU A 136 17.15 -8.93 -10.32
C LEU A 136 16.41 -8.99 -11.65
N HIS A 137 16.91 -9.80 -12.58
CA HIS A 137 16.36 -9.88 -13.93
C HIS A 137 15.19 -10.88 -13.98
N VAL A 138 14.04 -10.45 -14.49
CA VAL A 138 12.92 -11.33 -14.81
C VAL A 138 13.08 -11.87 -16.24
N GLN A 139 13.19 -13.19 -16.36
CA GLN A 139 13.20 -13.90 -17.63
C GLN A 139 11.82 -14.46 -17.93
N LYS A 140 11.26 -14.11 -19.09
CA LYS A 140 10.04 -14.74 -19.61
C LYS A 140 10.39 -15.99 -20.42
N ASN A 141 9.67 -17.08 -20.21
CA ASN A 141 9.73 -18.30 -21.00
C ASN A 141 8.29 -18.76 -21.30
N GLY A 142 7.85 -18.60 -22.56
CA GLY A 142 6.45 -18.79 -22.93
C GLY A 142 5.52 -17.86 -22.14
N THR A 143 4.63 -18.45 -21.35
CA THR A 143 3.71 -17.74 -20.44
C THR A 143 4.30 -17.51 -19.03
N SER A 144 5.38 -18.21 -18.67
CA SER A 144 5.98 -18.18 -17.33
C SER A 144 7.04 -17.09 -17.15
N TYR A 145 7.12 -16.54 -15.93
CA TYR A 145 8.09 -15.53 -15.52
C TYR A 145 8.99 -16.08 -14.40
N PHE A 146 10.30 -16.06 -14.64
CA PHE A 146 11.33 -16.56 -13.75
C PHE A 146 12.23 -15.43 -13.27
N ILE A 147 12.36 -15.25 -11.97
CA ILE A 147 13.32 -14.30 -11.38
C ILE A 147 14.67 -15.00 -11.34
N LYS A 148 15.67 -14.44 -12.04
CA LYS A 148 17.02 -14.97 -12.03
C LYS A 148 17.69 -14.74 -10.68
N LYS A 149 18.24 -15.81 -10.12
CA LYS A 149 19.21 -15.76 -9.02
C LYS A 149 20.45 -14.95 -9.43
N TYR A 150 21.10 -14.36 -8.44
CA TYR A 150 22.29 -13.53 -8.58
C TYR A 150 23.57 -14.29 -8.21
N PHE A 151 23.49 -15.24 -7.27
CA PHE A 151 24.56 -16.22 -7.04
C PHE A 151 24.09 -17.63 -7.40
N ASP A 152 25.02 -18.49 -7.83
CA ASP A 152 24.68 -19.87 -8.22
C ASP A 152 24.08 -20.70 -7.07
N LYS A 153 24.50 -20.39 -5.84
CA LYS A 153 24.00 -20.99 -4.60
C LYS A 153 22.96 -20.07 -3.94
N GLU A 154 21.90 -19.73 -4.66
CA GLU A 154 20.64 -19.17 -4.14
C GLU A 154 19.48 -20.00 -4.71
N HIS A 155 18.36 -20.09 -3.97
CA HIS A 155 17.12 -20.68 -4.46
C HIS A 155 15.95 -19.76 -4.10
N ILE A 156 15.35 -19.17 -5.14
CA ILE A 156 14.16 -18.30 -5.05
C ILE A 156 12.93 -19.20 -5.13
N ILE A 157 12.14 -19.22 -4.06
CA ILE A 157 10.88 -19.99 -3.99
C ILE A 157 9.85 -19.35 -4.91
N GLY A 158 9.76 -18.02 -4.89
CA GLY A 158 8.72 -17.25 -5.56
C GLY A 158 8.41 -15.97 -4.80
N TRP A 159 7.20 -15.44 -4.94
CA TRP A 159 6.80 -14.19 -4.30
C TRP A 159 5.36 -14.25 -3.75
N VAL A 160 5.04 -13.36 -2.83
CA VAL A 160 3.72 -13.18 -2.25
C VAL A 160 3.14 -11.83 -2.67
N THR A 161 1.92 -11.84 -3.18
CA THR A 161 1.16 -10.63 -3.51
C THR A 161 0.15 -10.34 -2.41
N ILE A 162 0.07 -9.08 -1.98
CA ILE A 162 -0.84 -8.62 -0.92
C ILE A 162 -2.08 -8.00 -1.59
N ASN A 163 -3.25 -8.56 -1.35
CA ASN A 163 -4.49 -8.13 -2.01
C ASN A 163 -5.08 -6.90 -1.29
N LYS A 164 -4.66 -5.70 -1.71
CA LYS A 164 -5.02 -4.38 -1.12
C LYS A 164 -6.50 -3.95 -1.31
N CYS A 165 -7.46 -4.88 -1.28
CA CYS A 165 -8.84 -4.65 -1.71
C CYS A 165 -9.64 -3.69 -0.80
N SER A 166 -9.32 -3.61 0.50
CA SER A 166 -10.06 -2.81 1.49
C SER A 166 -9.84 -1.31 1.35
N ARG A 167 -8.58 -0.85 1.34
CA ARG A 167 -8.25 0.55 1.65
C ARG A 167 -8.69 1.59 0.61
N LYS A 168 -8.54 1.29 -0.70
CA LYS A 168 -8.94 2.22 -1.78
C LYS A 168 -10.45 2.49 -1.83
N LEU A 169 -11.27 1.48 -1.57
CA LEU A 169 -12.72 1.63 -1.58
C LEU A 169 -13.20 2.50 -0.41
N GLN A 170 -12.55 2.37 0.75
CA GLN A 170 -12.93 3.08 1.97
C GLN A 170 -12.59 4.58 1.91
N GLU A 171 -11.40 4.95 1.38
CA GLU A 171 -11.04 6.35 1.11
C GLU A 171 -11.98 7.02 0.08
N GLN A 172 -12.41 6.29 -0.96
CA GLN A 172 -13.37 6.81 -1.94
C GLN A 172 -14.78 7.03 -1.38
N ILE A 173 -15.21 6.23 -0.40
CA ILE A 173 -16.52 6.40 0.26
C ILE A 173 -16.50 7.61 1.20
N ILE A 174 -15.39 7.84 1.92
CA ILE A 174 -15.26 8.95 2.88
C ILE A 174 -15.12 10.30 2.16
N THR A 175 -14.65 10.32 0.91
CA THR A 175 -14.39 11.56 0.14
C THR A 175 -15.53 12.03 -0.77
N SER A 176 -16.73 11.45 -0.69
CA SER A 176 -17.91 11.94 -1.46
C SER A 176 -19.04 12.53 -0.59
N PRO A 177 -18.89 13.76 -0.04
CA PRO A 177 -19.97 14.43 0.70
C PRO A 177 -21.13 14.91 -0.21
N ASP A 178 -20.87 15.17 -1.50
CA ASP A 178 -21.72 16.03 -2.37
C ASP A 178 -23.10 15.48 -2.82
N LYS A 179 -23.57 14.33 -2.30
CA LYS A 179 -24.88 13.76 -2.71
C LYS A 179 -25.89 13.47 -1.60
N PHE A 180 -25.48 13.33 -0.34
CA PHE A 180 -26.44 13.05 0.73
C PHE A 180 -27.22 14.30 1.18
N ASP A 181 -26.56 15.44 1.34
CA ASP A 181 -27.20 16.67 1.84
C ASP A 181 -28.28 17.22 0.88
N SER A 182 -28.05 17.13 -0.43
CA SER A 182 -29.00 17.61 -1.45
C SER A 182 -30.31 16.79 -1.47
N LEU A 183 -30.23 15.48 -1.23
CA LEU A 183 -31.41 14.60 -1.18
C LEU A 183 -32.22 14.82 0.10
N ILE A 184 -31.55 15.01 1.24
CA ILE A 184 -32.22 15.29 2.51
C ILE A 184 -32.95 16.64 2.43
N LEU A 185 -32.29 17.70 1.96
CA LEU A 185 -32.89 19.04 1.87
C LEU A 185 -34.11 19.07 0.92
N ALA A 186 -34.02 18.39 -0.23
CA ALA A 186 -35.13 18.28 -1.18
C ALA A 186 -36.36 17.59 -0.56
N SER A 187 -36.15 16.53 0.25
CA SER A 187 -37.25 15.82 0.92
C SER A 187 -38.02 16.69 1.91
N PHE A 188 -37.33 17.51 2.71
CA PHE A 188 -37.96 18.43 3.66
C PHE A 188 -38.78 19.53 2.97
N ILE A 189 -38.32 20.06 1.83
CA ILE A 189 -39.05 21.07 1.06
C ILE A 189 -40.37 20.48 0.50
N VAL A 190 -40.34 19.27 -0.05
CA VAL A 190 -41.54 18.61 -0.60
C VAL A 190 -42.56 18.31 0.49
N VAL A 191 -42.14 17.77 1.64
CA VAL A 191 -43.05 17.48 2.76
C VAL A 191 -43.64 18.76 3.34
N SER A 192 -42.84 19.82 3.52
CA SER A 192 -43.31 21.11 4.03
C SER A 192 -44.31 21.77 3.08
N GLY A 193 -44.05 21.72 1.77
CA GLY A 193 -44.96 22.21 0.74
C GLY A 193 -46.29 21.46 0.70
N ALA A 194 -46.26 20.13 0.82
CA ALA A 194 -47.46 19.30 0.88
C ALA A 194 -48.34 19.61 2.12
N ILE A 195 -47.72 19.75 3.30
CA ILE A 195 -48.42 20.13 4.53
C ILE A 195 -49.02 21.54 4.40
N GLY A 196 -48.27 22.51 3.89
CA GLY A 196 -48.75 23.87 3.62
C GLY A 196 -49.96 23.89 2.67
N LEU A 197 -49.91 23.12 1.58
CA LEU A 197 -51.00 22.99 0.61
C LEU A 197 -52.25 22.33 1.21
N MET A 198 -52.09 21.31 2.06
CA MET A 198 -53.21 20.69 2.78
C MET A 198 -53.86 21.67 3.77
N ILE A 199 -53.08 22.44 4.53
CA ILE A 199 -53.60 23.47 5.45
C ILE A 199 -54.35 24.56 4.67
N TYR A 200 -53.79 25.02 3.54
CA TYR A 200 -54.43 26.01 2.67
C TYR A 200 -55.76 25.50 2.10
N ARG A 201 -55.80 24.30 1.51
CA ARG A 201 -57.04 23.68 1.00
C ARG A 201 -58.10 23.51 2.10
N ARG A 202 -57.70 23.10 3.31
CA ARG A 202 -58.61 22.92 4.45
C ARG A 202 -59.17 24.25 4.98
N ARG A 203 -58.43 25.35 4.88
CA ARG A 203 -58.93 26.71 5.17
C ARG A 203 -59.88 27.21 4.09
N SER A 204 -59.52 27.06 2.81
CA SER A 204 -60.35 27.47 1.67
C SER A 204 -61.76 26.84 1.71
N HIS A 205 -61.85 25.54 2.02
CA HIS A 205 -63.14 24.86 2.19
C HIS A 205 -63.99 25.40 3.35
N LYS A 206 -63.40 25.92 4.44
CA LYS A 206 -64.16 26.52 5.55
C LYS A 206 -64.67 27.92 5.25
N THR A 207 -64.04 28.67 4.34
CA THR A 207 -64.48 30.01 3.93
C THR A 207 -65.57 30.01 2.86
N SER A 208 -65.86 28.86 2.22
CA SER A 208 -66.91 28.73 1.19
C SER A 208 -68.33 28.49 1.75
N GLY A 209 -68.52 28.54 3.07
CA GLY A 209 -69.76 28.13 3.75
C GLY A 209 -70.58 29.25 4.40
N TYR A 210 -70.28 30.54 4.13
CA TYR A 210 -70.93 31.69 4.78
C TYR A 210 -71.48 32.74 3.79
N THR A 211 -71.90 32.30 2.59
CA THR A 211 -72.60 33.15 1.60
C THR A 211 -73.68 32.33 0.91
N GLN A 212 -74.91 32.87 0.84
CA GLN A 212 -76.20 32.21 0.52
C GLN A 212 -76.65 31.21 1.63
N PHE A 213 -77.87 31.26 2.18
CA PHE A 213 -79.11 31.99 1.84
C PHE A 213 -79.53 32.89 3.01
N ASN A 214 -79.80 34.19 2.85
CA ASN A 214 -80.90 34.88 2.15
C ASN A 214 -82.04 35.27 3.13
N LEU A 215 -82.27 36.58 3.24
CA LEU A 215 -83.47 37.18 3.82
C LEU A 215 -84.68 36.85 2.94
N ASP A 216 -85.88 36.78 3.54
CA ASP A 216 -87.16 37.28 2.97
C ASP A 216 -88.37 36.98 3.91
N PRO A 217 -89.54 37.65 3.79
CA PRO A 217 -89.91 38.57 4.87
C PRO A 217 -91.39 38.51 5.36
N LEU A 218 -91.67 39.32 6.38
CA LEU A 218 -92.90 40.11 6.62
C LEU A 218 -94.31 39.46 6.63
N MET A 219 -95.09 39.93 7.63
CA MET A 219 -96.57 39.97 7.72
C MET A 219 -97.28 38.65 8.09
N ALA A 220 -98.42 38.60 8.79
CA ALA A 220 -99.10 39.41 9.79
C ALA A 220 -100.58 38.92 9.84
N SER A 221 -100.97 38.20 10.89
CA SER A 221 -102.32 38.24 11.50
C SER A 221 -102.30 37.52 12.85
#